data_AF-A0A9W6KRT9-F1
#
_entry.id   AF-A0A9W6KRT9-F1
#
_cell.length_a   1.000
_cell.length_b   1.000
_cell.length_c   1.000
_cell.angle_alpha   90.00
_cell.angle_beta   90.00
_cell.angle_gamma   90.00
#
_symmetry.space_group_name_H-M   'P 1'
#
loop_
_entity.id
_entity.type
_entity.pdbx_description
1 polymer ?
#
loop_
_entity_poly.entity_id
_entity_poly.type
_entity_poly.pdbx_seq_one_letter_code
_entity_poly.pdbx_strand_id
1 'polypeptide(L)'
;MGTMQEDVRRGRPIRDLGDWTIDRLEAFTAAHDGEALEQVRVVAQSHVYRSGEPRPARLRWAKLSLLANERLHGDDPWEQARMAGQAFALRTWVIEHLGPDADPDWDPAVLAADTLAALPADPDDARARCAGRRDLPVEHIGELRRQKNLSAHASRLAAFLRPGAAKDRIAAWAAVHNLLP
;
A
#
# COMPACT_ATOMS: atom_id res chain seq x y z
N MET A 1 15.80 -14.14 30.88
CA MET A 1 15.68 -14.47 29.44
C MET A 1 14.23 -14.91 29.25
N GLY A 2 13.34 -13.97 28.93
CA GLY A 2 11.90 -14.24 28.81
C GLY A 2 11.60 -14.87 27.46
N THR A 3 10.71 -15.85 27.42
CA THR A 3 10.33 -16.53 26.18
C THR A 3 9.51 -15.60 25.29
N MET A 4 9.71 -15.69 23.97
CA MET A 4 9.05 -14.92 22.90
C MET A 4 7.52 -14.81 23.06
N GLN A 5 6.86 -15.84 23.62
CA GLN A 5 5.43 -15.83 23.93
C GLN A 5 5.01 -14.83 25.02
N GLU A 6 5.89 -14.50 25.98
CA GLU A 6 5.59 -13.54 27.05
C GLU A 6 5.74 -12.10 26.57
N ASP A 7 6.70 -11.81 25.68
CA ASP A 7 6.89 -10.45 25.16
C ASP A 7 5.76 -10.04 24.20
N VAL A 8 5.24 -10.99 23.41
CA VAL A 8 4.05 -10.80 22.55
C VAL A 8 2.78 -10.58 23.40
N ARG A 9 2.60 -11.34 24.49
CA ARG A 9 1.44 -11.16 25.40
C ARG A 9 1.48 -9.86 26.21
N ARG A 10 2.66 -9.23 26.36
CA ARG A 10 2.86 -8.03 27.19
C ARG A 10 2.97 -6.73 26.37
N GLY A 11 2.70 -6.76 25.06
CA GLY A 11 2.82 -5.57 24.21
C GLY A 11 4.23 -4.99 24.17
N ARG A 12 5.26 -5.83 24.42
CA ARG A 12 6.65 -5.38 24.30
C ARG A 12 7.06 -5.41 22.83
N PRO A 13 7.72 -4.36 22.32
CA PRO A 13 8.24 -4.37 20.96
C PRO A 13 9.18 -5.57 20.82
N ILE A 14 8.90 -6.44 19.84
CA ILE A 14 9.78 -7.55 19.49
C ILE A 14 11.09 -6.90 19.06
N ARG A 15 12.10 -6.97 19.93
CA ARG A 15 13.41 -6.41 19.63
C ARG A 15 13.97 -7.19 18.45
N ASP A 16 14.38 -6.43 17.43
CA ASP A 16 15.29 -6.86 16.38
C ASP A 16 14.72 -7.72 15.23
N LEU A 17 13.52 -7.40 14.73
CA LEU A 17 12.96 -8.03 13.53
C LEU A 17 13.79 -7.78 12.26
N GLY A 18 14.64 -6.74 12.24
CA GLY A 18 15.48 -6.39 11.10
C GLY A 18 16.57 -7.43 10.78
N ASP A 19 17.01 -8.17 11.79
CA ASP A 19 18.03 -9.22 11.64
C ASP A 19 17.43 -10.60 11.32
N TRP A 20 16.10 -10.70 11.24
CA TRP A 20 15.42 -11.97 10.99
C TRP A 20 15.45 -12.31 9.50
N THR A 21 15.63 -13.60 9.21
CA THR A 21 15.50 -14.12 7.85
C THR A 21 14.06 -14.01 7.38
N ILE A 22 13.88 -13.92 6.05
CA ILE A 22 12.54 -13.88 5.44
C ILE A 22 11.69 -15.10 5.83
N ASP A 23 12.27 -16.30 5.88
CA ASP A 23 11.56 -17.53 6.28
C ASP A 23 10.99 -17.41 7.70
N ARG A 24 11.76 -16.79 8.60
CA ARG A 24 11.35 -16.60 9.99
C ARG A 24 10.23 -15.57 10.11
N LEU A 25 10.29 -14.49 9.32
CA LEU A 25 9.26 -13.45 9.29
C LEU A 25 7.97 -13.93 8.61
N GLU A 26 8.07 -14.80 7.60
CA GLU A 26 6.91 -15.48 7.00
C GLU A 26 6.22 -16.39 8.02
N ALA A 27 6.97 -17.24 8.71
CA ALA A 27 6.43 -18.09 9.76
C ALA A 27 5.80 -17.27 10.90
N PHE A 28 6.41 -16.14 11.27
CA PHE A 28 5.85 -15.23 12.25
C PHE A 28 4.53 -14.61 11.79
N THR A 29 4.48 -14.10 10.55
CA THR A 29 3.27 -13.51 9.95
C THR A 29 2.12 -14.52 9.83
N ALA A 30 2.43 -15.79 9.54
CA ALA A 30 1.42 -16.83 9.48
C ALA A 30 0.78 -17.16 10.84
N ALA A 31 1.48 -16.87 11.94
CA ALA A 31 1.08 -17.24 13.30
C ALA A 31 0.52 -16.07 14.14
N HIS A 32 0.54 -14.85 13.62
CA HIS A 32 0.18 -13.64 14.38
C HIS A 32 -0.69 -12.70 13.54
N ASP A 33 -1.40 -11.81 14.24
CA ASP A 33 -2.24 -10.75 13.69
C ASP A 33 -2.02 -9.44 14.46
N GLY A 34 -2.56 -8.34 13.93
CA GLY A 34 -2.56 -7.04 14.60
C GLY A 34 -1.21 -6.33 14.56
N GLU A 35 -1.00 -5.39 15.48
CA GLU A 35 0.06 -4.36 15.42
C GLU A 35 1.49 -4.89 15.21
N ALA A 36 1.79 -6.11 15.66
CA ALA A 36 3.11 -6.73 15.45
C ALA A 36 3.45 -6.90 13.95
N LEU A 37 2.43 -7.06 13.10
CA LEU A 37 2.62 -7.19 11.65
C LEU A 37 3.00 -5.88 10.97
N GLU A 38 2.73 -4.71 11.59
CA GLU A 38 3.16 -3.42 11.03
C GLU A 38 4.69 -3.33 11.01
N GLN A 39 5.37 -3.87 12.03
CA GLN A 39 6.83 -3.94 12.03
C GLN A 39 7.36 -4.88 10.94
N VAL A 40 6.73 -6.05 10.75
CA VAL A 40 7.10 -6.98 9.67
C VAL A 40 6.91 -6.32 8.31
N ARG A 41 5.79 -5.64 8.10
CA ARG A 41 5.49 -4.88 6.87
C ARG A 41 6.60 -3.87 6.57
N VAL A 42 7.00 -3.06 7.55
CA VAL A 42 8.04 -2.03 7.39
C VAL A 42 9.41 -2.63 7.11
N VAL A 43 9.80 -3.70 7.81
CA VAL A 43 11.07 -4.39 7.58
C VAL A 43 11.10 -4.98 6.17
N ALA A 44 10.06 -5.74 5.80
CA ALA A 44 9.95 -6.36 4.48
C ALA A 44 9.99 -5.31 3.36
N GLN A 45 9.22 -4.22 3.48
CA GLN A 45 9.25 -3.10 2.53
C GLN A 45 10.65 -2.47 2.41
N SER A 46 11.39 -2.35 3.52
CA SER A 46 12.75 -1.80 3.51
C SER A 46 13.72 -2.70 2.71
N HIS A 47 13.60 -4.03 2.84
CA HIS A 47 14.36 -4.99 2.03
C HIS A 47 14.00 -4.89 0.55
N VAL A 48 12.72 -4.67 0.21
CA VAL A 48 12.32 -4.42 -1.18
C VAL A 48 13.08 -3.22 -1.75
N TYR A 49 13.13 -2.09 -1.03
CA TYR A 49 13.71 -0.85 -1.56
C TYR A 49 15.24 -0.80 -1.57
N ARG A 50 15.89 -1.34 -0.53
CA ARG A 50 17.32 -1.10 -0.26
C ARG A 50 18.24 -2.30 -0.46
N SER A 51 17.72 -3.47 -0.78
CA SER A 51 18.58 -4.64 -0.91
C SER A 51 19.38 -4.63 -2.22
N GLY A 52 20.63 -5.07 -2.13
CA GLY A 52 21.41 -5.55 -3.27
C GLY A 52 21.02 -6.97 -3.69
N GLU A 53 19.87 -7.47 -3.21
CA GLU A 53 19.43 -8.83 -3.44
C GLU A 53 18.91 -9.03 -4.88
N PRO A 54 18.98 -10.26 -5.42
CA PRO A 54 18.37 -10.61 -6.69
C PRO A 54 16.86 -10.35 -6.72
N ARG A 55 16.33 -10.07 -7.92
CA ARG A 55 14.89 -9.83 -8.16
C ARG A 55 13.96 -10.82 -7.45
N PRO A 56 14.16 -12.16 -7.51
CA PRO A 56 13.24 -13.11 -6.85
C PRO A 56 13.14 -12.92 -5.33
N ALA A 57 14.27 -12.62 -4.66
CA ALA A 57 14.28 -12.38 -3.23
C ALA A 57 13.54 -11.08 -2.86
N ARG A 58 13.73 -10.02 -3.66
CA ARG A 58 12.99 -8.76 -3.51
C ARG A 58 11.50 -8.91 -3.71
N LEU A 59 11.06 -9.72 -4.67
CA LEU A 59 9.64 -10.03 -4.86
C LEU A 59 9.06 -10.80 -3.68
N ARG A 60 9.84 -11.72 -3.09
CA ARG A 60 9.44 -12.45 -1.88
C ARG A 60 9.26 -11.50 -0.69
N TRP A 61 10.19 -10.57 -0.49
CA TRP A 61 10.04 -9.51 0.51
C TRP A 61 8.80 -8.64 0.26
N ALA A 62 8.51 -8.31 -1.00
CA ALA A 62 7.33 -7.53 -1.35
C ALA A 62 6.04 -8.29 -1.02
N LYS A 63 5.97 -9.60 -1.32
CA LYS A 63 4.84 -10.47 -0.93
C LYS A 63 4.63 -10.49 0.58
N LEU A 64 5.71 -10.66 1.35
CA LEU A 64 5.62 -10.64 2.81
C LEU A 64 5.09 -9.30 3.33
N SER A 65 5.54 -8.18 2.75
CA SER A 65 5.01 -6.86 3.13
C SER A 65 3.52 -6.72 2.79
N LEU A 66 3.05 -7.23 1.64
CA LEU A 66 1.64 -7.18 1.27
C LEU A 66 0.79 -8.06 2.21
N LEU A 67 1.24 -9.28 2.50
CA LEU A 67 0.57 -10.19 3.42
C LEU A 67 0.46 -9.60 4.82
N ALA A 68 1.54 -9.03 5.34
CA ALA A 68 1.54 -8.37 6.64
C ALA A 68 0.59 -7.16 6.65
N ASN A 69 0.52 -6.40 5.55
CA ASN A 69 -0.41 -5.28 5.41
C ASN A 69 -1.88 -5.73 5.40
N GLU A 70 -2.20 -6.80 4.69
CA GLU A 70 -3.57 -7.37 4.60
C GLU A 70 -4.08 -7.84 5.97
N ARG A 71 -3.21 -8.48 6.75
CA ARG A 71 -3.53 -9.04 8.08
C ARG A 71 -3.57 -8.00 9.21
N LEU A 72 -3.20 -6.74 8.94
CA LEU A 72 -3.40 -5.62 9.88
C LEU A 72 -4.85 -5.10 9.88
N HIS A 73 -5.80 -5.90 9.39
CA HIS A 73 -7.18 -5.54 9.11
C HIS A 73 -7.80 -4.66 10.20
N GLY A 74 -8.32 -3.51 9.76
CA GLY A 74 -9.10 -2.59 10.59
C GLY A 74 -10.32 -2.12 9.80
N ASP A 75 -11.50 -2.16 10.42
CA ASP A 75 -12.78 -1.90 9.73
C ASP A 75 -13.03 -0.41 9.47
N ASP A 76 -12.22 0.50 10.03
CA ASP A 76 -12.40 1.93 9.83
C ASP A 76 -11.99 2.37 8.41
N PRO A 77 -12.74 3.28 7.75
CA PRO A 77 -12.39 3.78 6.42
C PRO A 77 -10.97 4.37 6.30
N TRP A 78 -10.40 4.93 7.36
CA TRP A 78 -9.00 5.38 7.36
C TRP A 78 -8.01 4.23 7.34
N GLU A 79 -8.29 3.15 8.06
CA GLU A 79 -7.45 1.96 8.10
C GLU A 79 -7.46 1.27 6.74
N GLN A 80 -8.64 1.13 6.13
CA GLN A 80 -8.80 0.59 4.77
C GLN A 80 -8.08 1.45 3.72
N ALA A 81 -8.26 2.78 3.75
CA ALA A 81 -7.57 3.67 2.83
C ALA A 81 -6.04 3.66 3.04
N ARG A 82 -5.57 3.54 4.29
CA ARG A 82 -4.15 3.38 4.59
C ARG A 82 -3.61 2.07 4.00
N MET A 83 -4.30 0.95 4.22
CA MET A 83 -3.90 -0.36 3.72
C MET A 83 -3.83 -0.37 2.19
N ALA A 84 -4.86 0.14 1.52
CA ALA A 84 -4.88 0.26 0.06
C ALA A 84 -3.78 1.19 -0.46
N GLY A 85 -3.54 2.33 0.21
CA GLY A 85 -2.46 3.26 -0.14
C GLY A 85 -1.07 2.65 -0.01
N GLN A 86 -0.81 1.89 1.06
CA GLN A 86 0.46 1.18 1.25
C GLN A 86 0.68 0.08 0.21
N ALA A 87 -0.34 -0.72 -0.06
CA ALA A 87 -0.29 -1.74 -1.10
C ALA A 87 -0.06 -1.12 -2.48
N PHE A 88 -0.76 -0.01 -2.79
CA PHE A 88 -0.62 0.69 -4.07
C PHE A 88 0.78 1.27 -4.26
N ALA A 89 1.33 1.92 -3.23
CA ALA A 89 2.68 2.47 -3.28
C ALA A 89 3.74 1.38 -3.50
N LEU A 90 3.66 0.28 -2.74
CA LEU A 90 4.61 -0.83 -2.86
C LEU A 90 4.51 -1.52 -4.22
N ARG A 91 3.31 -1.89 -4.66
CA ARG A 91 3.11 -2.60 -5.94
C ARG A 91 3.53 -1.73 -7.12
N THR A 92 3.23 -0.42 -7.10
CA THR A 92 3.71 0.51 -8.13
C THR A 92 5.24 0.58 -8.15
N TRP A 93 5.87 0.67 -6.98
CA TRP A 93 7.33 0.68 -6.88
C TRP A 93 7.95 -0.61 -7.45
N VAL A 94 7.39 -1.78 -7.12
CA VAL A 94 7.83 -3.08 -7.62
C VAL A 94 7.70 -3.15 -9.15
N ILE A 95 6.55 -2.78 -9.70
CA ILE A 95 6.33 -2.73 -11.15
C ILE A 95 7.35 -1.80 -11.83
N GLU A 96 7.59 -0.62 -11.25
CA GLU A 96 8.48 0.39 -11.81
C GLU A 96 9.96 -0.05 -11.81
N HIS A 97 10.43 -0.70 -10.74
CA HIS A 97 11.85 -0.97 -10.54
C HIS A 97 12.25 -2.43 -10.81
N LEU A 98 11.33 -3.37 -10.64
CA LEU A 98 11.55 -4.80 -10.83
C LEU A 98 10.81 -5.35 -12.06
N GLY A 99 9.94 -4.53 -12.67
CA GLY A 99 9.15 -4.89 -13.84
C GLY A 99 7.90 -5.70 -13.49
N PRO A 100 6.85 -5.64 -14.34
CA PRO A 100 5.69 -6.52 -14.25
C PRO A 100 6.05 -8.00 -14.21
N ASP A 101 5.17 -8.82 -13.65
CA ASP A 101 5.31 -10.29 -13.60
C ASP A 101 3.97 -10.97 -13.94
N ALA A 102 3.98 -12.28 -14.10
CA ALA A 102 2.78 -13.10 -14.26
C ALA A 102 1.97 -13.24 -12.95
N ASP A 103 2.61 -12.97 -11.81
CA ASP A 103 1.93 -12.88 -10.53
C ASP A 103 0.99 -11.65 -10.51
N PRO A 104 -0.31 -11.81 -10.18
CA PRO A 104 -1.28 -10.72 -10.15
C PRO A 104 -0.90 -9.53 -9.26
N ASP A 105 -0.09 -9.75 -8.21
CA ASP A 105 0.38 -8.64 -7.36
C ASP A 105 1.28 -7.67 -8.14
N TRP A 106 1.92 -8.13 -9.20
CA TRP A 106 2.84 -7.36 -10.03
C TRP A 106 2.26 -7.05 -11.43
N ASP A 107 0.97 -7.31 -11.64
CA ASP A 107 0.26 -6.93 -12.87
C ASP A 107 -0.26 -5.48 -12.75
N PRO A 108 0.17 -4.56 -13.64
CA PRO A 108 -0.32 -3.18 -13.66
C PRO A 108 -1.84 -3.06 -13.82
N ALA A 109 -2.47 -3.93 -14.60
CA ALA A 109 -3.90 -3.88 -14.85
C ALA A 109 -4.70 -4.29 -13.61
N VAL A 110 -4.25 -5.33 -12.90
CA VAL A 110 -4.85 -5.74 -11.61
C VAL A 110 -4.68 -4.62 -10.59
N LEU A 111 -3.48 -4.04 -10.48
CA LEU A 111 -3.25 -2.93 -9.57
C LEU A 111 -4.12 -1.70 -9.88
N ALA A 112 -4.34 -1.40 -11.16
CA ALA A 112 -5.23 -0.32 -11.56
C ALA A 112 -6.68 -0.60 -11.14
N ALA A 113 -7.16 -1.83 -11.33
CA ALA A 113 -8.50 -2.23 -10.90
C ALA A 113 -8.67 -2.09 -9.38
N ASP A 114 -7.72 -2.61 -8.59
CA ASP A 114 -7.74 -2.53 -7.13
C ASP A 114 -7.71 -1.07 -6.65
N THR A 115 -6.85 -0.24 -7.26
CA THR A 115 -6.73 1.18 -6.92
C THR A 115 -8.01 1.94 -7.24
N LEU A 116 -8.63 1.66 -8.39
CA LEU A 116 -9.90 2.29 -8.79
C LEU A 116 -11.08 1.80 -7.95
N ALA A 117 -11.03 0.57 -7.41
CA ALA A 117 -12.03 0.09 -6.46
C ALA A 117 -11.88 0.75 -5.08
N ALA A 118 -10.65 1.08 -4.66
CA ALA A 118 -10.37 1.78 -3.41
C ALA A 118 -10.61 3.29 -3.46
N LEU A 119 -10.57 3.90 -4.65
CA LEU A 119 -10.88 5.32 -4.86
C LEU A 119 -12.39 5.51 -5.03
N PRO A 120 -13.05 6.29 -4.16
CA PRO A 120 -14.49 6.52 -4.30
C PRO A 120 -14.80 7.45 -5.47
N ALA A 121 -15.74 7.02 -6.32
CA ALA A 121 -16.37 7.76 -7.42
C ALA A 121 -15.41 8.54 -8.35
N ASP A 122 -15.95 9.49 -9.13
CA ASP A 122 -15.32 10.11 -10.30
C ASP A 122 -14.22 11.15 -9.94
N PRO A 123 -13.04 11.15 -10.60
CA PRO A 123 -12.06 12.23 -10.51
C PRO A 123 -12.65 13.65 -10.63
N ASP A 124 -13.67 13.85 -11.47
CA ASP A 124 -14.30 15.15 -11.69
C ASP A 124 -15.08 15.61 -10.45
N ASP A 125 -15.73 14.70 -9.73
CA ASP A 125 -16.40 15.00 -8.46
C ASP A 125 -15.40 15.40 -7.37
N ALA A 126 -14.25 14.74 -7.31
CA ALA A 126 -13.17 15.09 -6.38
C ALA A 126 -12.62 16.50 -6.68
N ARG A 127 -12.44 16.83 -7.97
CA ARG A 127 -12.02 18.16 -8.41
C ARG A 127 -13.04 19.24 -8.03
N ALA A 128 -14.32 19.01 -8.29
CA ALA A 128 -15.40 19.95 -7.98
C ALA A 128 -15.49 20.23 -6.46
N ARG A 129 -15.43 19.18 -5.63
CA ARG A 129 -15.38 19.31 -4.16
C ARG A 129 -14.17 20.11 -3.70
N CYS A 130 -13.00 19.88 -4.31
CA CYS A 130 -11.79 20.60 -3.94
C CYS A 130 -11.86 22.11 -4.26
N ALA A 131 -12.56 22.51 -5.33
CA ALA A 131 -12.75 23.92 -5.67
C ALA A 131 -13.51 24.69 -4.57
N GLY A 132 -14.45 24.03 -3.89
CA GLY A 132 -15.24 24.57 -2.77
C GLY A 132 -14.63 24.35 -1.38
N ARG A 133 -13.35 23.98 -1.26
CA ARG A 133 -12.79 23.43 -0.01
C ARG A 133 -12.86 24.32 1.23
N ARG A 134 -12.98 25.64 1.08
CA ARG A 134 -13.00 26.57 2.23
C ARG A 134 -14.24 26.40 3.11
N ASP A 135 -15.32 25.91 2.52
CA ASP A 135 -16.63 25.77 3.17
C ASP A 135 -17.00 24.29 3.41
N LEU A 136 -16.07 23.36 3.17
CA LEU A 136 -16.33 21.93 3.35
C LEU A 136 -16.26 21.52 4.84
N PRO A 137 -17.20 20.67 5.29
CA PRO A 137 -17.07 19.96 6.56
C PRO A 137 -15.74 19.19 6.67
N VAL A 138 -15.22 19.07 7.89
CA VAL A 138 -13.90 18.45 8.16
C VAL A 138 -13.83 17.00 7.67
N GLU A 139 -14.95 16.27 7.70
CA GLU A 139 -15.07 14.90 7.24
C GLU A 139 -14.83 14.79 5.73
N HIS A 140 -15.34 15.76 4.95
CA HIS A 140 -15.13 15.83 3.51
C HIS A 140 -13.69 16.21 3.17
N ILE A 141 -13.04 17.05 3.98
CA ILE A 141 -11.61 17.33 3.84
C ILE A 141 -10.80 16.06 4.10
N GLY A 142 -11.17 15.28 5.12
CA GLY A 142 -10.58 13.97 5.41
C GLY A 142 -10.69 13.00 4.22
N GLU A 143 -11.86 12.94 3.58
CA GLU A 143 -12.10 12.15 2.38
C GLU A 143 -11.20 12.57 1.20
N LEU A 144 -11.10 13.88 0.92
CA LEU A 144 -10.21 14.37 -0.14
C LEU A 144 -8.73 14.06 0.13
N ARG A 145 -8.31 14.10 1.41
CA ARG A 145 -6.94 13.69 1.81
C ARG A 145 -6.71 12.20 1.59
N ARG A 146 -7.69 11.35 1.89
CA ARG A 146 -7.61 9.90 1.60
C ARG A 146 -7.44 9.66 0.10
N GLN A 147 -8.25 10.31 -0.73
CA GLN A 147 -8.16 10.24 -2.19
C GLN A 147 -6.81 10.72 -2.72
N LYS A 148 -6.25 11.79 -2.13
CA LYS A 148 -4.91 12.28 -2.48
C LYS A 148 -3.85 11.23 -2.20
N ASN A 149 -3.88 10.63 -1.02
CA ASN A 149 -2.92 9.59 -0.66
C ASN A 149 -3.03 8.36 -1.58
N LEU A 150 -4.26 7.92 -1.88
CA LEU A 150 -4.53 6.79 -2.78
C LEU A 150 -4.16 7.05 -4.24
N SER A 151 -4.09 8.31 -4.68
CA SER A 151 -3.73 8.69 -6.06
C SER A 151 -2.26 9.08 -6.23
N ALA A 152 -1.45 9.08 -5.17
CA ALA A 152 -0.08 9.63 -5.18
C ALA A 152 0.85 9.00 -6.23
N HIS A 153 0.62 7.73 -6.57
CA HIS A 153 1.44 7.00 -7.55
C HIS A 153 0.74 6.74 -8.89
N ALA A 154 -0.45 7.33 -9.11
CA ALA A 154 -1.27 7.10 -10.30
C ALA A 154 -0.54 7.43 -11.61
N SER A 155 0.22 8.54 -11.65
CA SER A 155 0.99 8.92 -12.83
C SER A 155 2.04 7.86 -13.21
N ARG A 156 2.69 7.25 -12.21
CA ARG A 156 3.70 6.20 -12.43
C ARG A 156 3.05 4.92 -12.95
N LEU A 157 1.96 4.48 -12.32
CA LEU A 157 1.22 3.30 -12.78
C LEU A 157 0.72 3.47 -14.22
N ALA A 158 0.22 4.66 -14.58
CA ALA A 158 -0.30 4.93 -15.93
C ALA A 158 0.72 4.65 -17.06
N ALA A 159 2.03 4.77 -16.78
CA ALA A 159 3.09 4.48 -17.74
C ALA A 159 3.14 3.00 -18.15
N PHE A 160 2.67 2.09 -17.28
CA PHE A 160 2.68 0.64 -17.48
C PHE A 160 1.35 0.09 -18.02
N LEU A 161 0.31 0.92 -18.09
CA LEU A 161 -0.99 0.51 -18.59
C LEU A 161 -1.06 0.61 -20.12
N ARG A 162 -1.74 -0.39 -20.72
CA ARG A 162 -2.17 -0.32 -22.12
C ARG A 162 -3.22 0.79 -22.29
N PRO A 163 -3.30 1.45 -23.47
CA PRO A 163 -4.36 2.41 -23.75
C PRO A 163 -5.76 1.80 -23.51
N GLY A 164 -6.66 2.59 -22.92
CA GLY A 164 -8.03 2.18 -22.60
C GLY A 164 -8.56 2.82 -21.31
N ALA A 165 -9.82 2.53 -20.99
CA ALA A 165 -10.57 3.20 -19.92
C ALA A 165 -9.87 3.19 -18.55
N ALA A 166 -9.21 2.10 -18.18
CA ALA A 166 -8.46 2.01 -16.92
C ALA A 166 -7.29 3.01 -16.89
N LYS A 167 -6.53 3.11 -17.99
CA LYS A 167 -5.43 4.07 -18.12
C LYS A 167 -5.92 5.51 -18.06
N ASP A 168 -7.01 5.79 -18.77
CA ASP A 168 -7.60 7.13 -18.82
C ASP A 168 -8.08 7.56 -17.44
N ARG A 169 -8.71 6.66 -16.68
CA ARG A 169 -9.20 6.95 -15.33
C ARG A 169 -8.06 7.10 -14.31
N ILE A 170 -7.01 6.28 -14.37
CA ILE A 170 -5.81 6.45 -13.55
C ILE A 170 -5.11 7.78 -13.88
N ALA A 171 -5.00 8.15 -15.16
CA ALA A 171 -4.43 9.42 -15.58
C ALA A 171 -5.27 10.62 -15.10
N ALA A 172 -6.60 10.52 -15.13
CA ALA A 172 -7.49 11.54 -14.59
C ALA A 172 -7.27 11.73 -13.08
N TRP A 173 -7.16 10.64 -12.31
CA TRP A 173 -6.80 10.71 -10.89
C TRP A 173 -5.43 11.33 -10.66
N ALA A 174 -4.43 11.00 -11.48
CA ALA A 174 -3.11 11.62 -11.41
C ALA A 174 -3.16 13.15 -11.64
N ALA A 175 -4.03 13.61 -12.55
CA ALA A 175 -4.21 15.04 -12.81
C ALA A 175 -4.90 15.76 -11.64
N VAL A 176 -5.88 15.12 -11.00
CA VAL A 176 -6.61 15.69 -9.85
C VAL A 176 -5.76 15.71 -8.58
N HIS A 177 -4.85 14.75 -8.41
CA HIS A 177 -4.00 14.60 -7.21
C HIS A 177 -3.38 15.91 -6.71
N ASN A 178 -2.82 16.72 -7.61
CA ASN A 178 -2.14 17.97 -7.27
C ASN A 178 -3.09 19.09 -6.80
N LEU A 179 -4.39 18.95 -7.05
CA LEU A 179 -5.42 19.90 -6.62
C LEU A 179 -5.90 19.57 -5.21
N LEU A 180 -5.89 18.29 -4.84
CA LEU A 180 -6.41 17.80 -3.57
C LEU A 180 -5.62 18.38 -2.37
N PRO A 181 -6.26 18.58 -1.21
CA PRO A 181 -5.65 19.12 0.00
C PRO A 181 -4.53 18.24 0.56
#